data_AF-A0A4V3CTN3-F1
#
_entry.id   AF-A0A4V3CTN3-F1
#
_cell.length_a   1.000
_cell.length_b   1.000
_cell.length_c   1.000
_cell.angle_alpha   90.00
_cell.angle_beta   90.00
_cell.angle_gamma   90.00
#
_symmetry.space_group_name_H-M   'P 1'
#
loop_
_entity.id
_entity.type
_entity.pdbx_description
1 polymer ?
#
loop_
_entity_poly.entity_id
_entity_poly.type
_entity_poly.pdbx_seq_one_letter_code
_entity_poly.pdbx_strand_id
1 'polypeptide(L)'
;MDAQIGLILAGGTGLEQLQERDKYLHSRCAAKATLGDFALDNAWAGIVHGLAGHNQHHCLKFLTDSRQIVLLHRATRGNLRTLKMLVVEAILIAADSSRSDLCAADLRSGFGLALNGLVDIANPWGA
;
A
#
# COMPACT_ATOMS: atom_id res chain seq x y z
N MET A 1 40.29 -2.26 -2.33
CA MET A 1 38.95 -2.78 -1.96
C MET A 1 38.00 -1.68 -2.37
N ASP A 2 37.58 -1.73 -3.63
CA ASP A 2 36.82 -0.63 -4.23
C ASP A 2 35.40 -0.67 -3.68
N ALA A 3 34.93 0.46 -3.15
CA ALA A 3 33.62 0.53 -2.54
C ALA A 3 32.54 0.31 -3.62
N GLN A 4 31.81 -0.80 -3.52
CA GLN A 4 30.64 -1.11 -4.34
C GLN A 4 29.44 -0.27 -3.89
N ILE A 5 29.56 1.04 -3.98
CA ILE A 5 28.48 1.96 -3.58
C ILE A 5 27.52 2.10 -4.75
N GLY A 6 26.33 1.53 -4.60
CA GLY A 6 25.17 1.83 -5.44
C GLY A 6 24.44 3.06 -4.91
N LEU A 7 24.33 4.10 -5.74
CA LEU A 7 23.54 5.29 -5.43
C LEU A 7 22.16 5.18 -6.05
N ILE A 8 21.10 5.22 -5.23
CA ILE A 8 19.72 5.30 -5.69
C ILE A 8 19.19 6.69 -5.36
N LEU A 9 18.78 7.42 -6.40
CA LEU A 9 18.11 8.70 -6.26
C LEU A 9 16.60 8.45 -6.29
N ALA A 10 15.91 8.77 -5.19
CA ALA A 10 14.45 8.70 -5.10
C ALA A 10 13.89 10.13 -4.97
N GLY A 11 12.84 10.42 -5.72
CA GLY A 11 12.22 11.74 -5.74
C GLY A 11 10.88 11.72 -6.45
N GLY A 12 10.17 12.85 -6.40
CA GLY A 12 8.90 13.05 -7.12
C GLY A 12 9.10 13.67 -8.50
N THR A 13 8.16 14.53 -8.90
CA THR A 13 8.13 15.22 -10.21
C THR A 13 9.42 15.95 -10.59
N GLY A 14 10.17 16.46 -9.61
CA GLY A 14 11.47 17.09 -9.85
C GLY A 14 12.52 16.15 -10.46
N LEU A 15 12.48 14.86 -10.11
CA LEU A 15 13.36 13.84 -10.69
C LEU A 15 12.85 13.35 -12.05
N GLU A 16 11.53 13.42 -12.31
CA GLU A 16 10.98 13.11 -13.63
C GLU A 16 11.42 14.12 -14.69
N GLN A 17 11.55 15.39 -14.30
CA GLN A 17 11.98 16.50 -15.14
C GLN A 17 13.52 16.63 -15.23
N LEU A 18 14.28 15.63 -14.76
CA LEU A 18 15.74 15.73 -14.69
C LEU A 18 16.38 15.96 -16.05
N GLN A 19 15.81 15.38 -17.12
CA GLN A 19 16.28 15.59 -18.49
C GLN A 19 16.18 17.06 -18.92
N GLU A 20 15.12 17.75 -18.51
CA GLU A 20 14.86 19.16 -18.82
C GLU A 20 15.67 20.11 -17.93
N ARG A 21 15.95 19.69 -16.68
CA ARG A 21 16.64 20.51 -15.67
C ARG A 21 18.17 20.37 -15.70
N ASP A 22 18.70 19.17 -15.97
CA ASP A 22 20.13 18.90 -16.08
C ASP A 22 20.41 17.65 -16.93
N LYS A 23 20.72 17.88 -18.21
CA LYS A 23 21.04 16.82 -19.18
C LYS A 23 22.27 15.97 -18.80
N TYR A 24 23.23 16.52 -18.04
CA TYR A 24 24.45 15.81 -17.66
C TYR A 24 24.23 14.90 -16.45
N LEU A 25 23.35 15.33 -15.54
CA LEU A 25 22.91 14.48 -14.44
C LEU A 25 21.99 13.38 -14.95
N HIS A 26 21.08 13.70 -15.87
CA HIS A 26 20.20 12.72 -16.50
C HIS A 26 20.97 11.63 -17.25
N SER A 27 22.02 11.97 -18.00
CA SER A 27 22.82 10.96 -18.73
C SER A 27 23.56 9.97 -17.83
N ARG A 28 23.65 10.24 -16.52
CA ARG A 28 24.24 9.35 -15.51
C ARG A 28 23.20 8.45 -14.82
N CYS A 29 21.90 8.70 -15.02
CA CYS A 29 20.85 7.84 -14.51
C CYS A 29 20.65 6.64 -15.45
N ALA A 30 21.30 5.51 -15.13
CA ALA A 30 21.25 4.31 -15.96
C ALA A 30 19.83 3.71 -16.11
N ALA A 31 18.97 3.88 -15.10
CA ALA A 31 17.60 3.42 -15.12
C ALA A 31 16.68 4.38 -14.37
N LYS A 32 15.43 4.46 -14.83
CA LYS A 32 14.33 5.14 -14.15
C LYS A 32 13.23 4.13 -13.89
N ALA A 33 12.80 4.05 -12.64
CA ALA A 33 11.62 3.29 -12.25
C ALA A 33 10.62 4.26 -11.59
N THR A 34 9.38 4.23 -12.05
CA THR A 34 8.29 5.01 -11.46
C THR A 34 7.48 4.10 -10.55
N LEU A 35 7.27 4.51 -9.31
CA LEU A 35 6.35 3.84 -8.39
C LEU A 35 4.96 4.44 -8.60
N GLY A 36 4.05 3.62 -9.12
CA GLY A 36 2.64 3.97 -9.28
C GLY A 36 1.74 3.16 -8.36
N ASP A 37 0.45 3.49 -8.37
CA ASP A 37 -0.58 2.69 -7.72
C ASP A 37 -0.84 1.40 -8.52
N PHE A 38 -1.23 0.34 -7.82
CA PHE A 38 -1.52 -0.95 -8.44
C PHE A 38 -2.90 -0.96 -9.09
N ALA A 39 -2.99 -1.54 -10.30
CA ALA A 39 -4.27 -1.82 -10.93
C ALA A 39 -4.99 -2.98 -10.19
N LEU A 40 -6.32 -3.08 -10.35
CA LEU A 40 -7.07 -4.22 -9.83
C LEU A 40 -6.84 -5.44 -10.72
N ASP A 41 -5.72 -6.14 -10.49
CA ASP A 41 -5.29 -7.30 -11.26
C ASP A 41 -4.62 -8.37 -10.36
N ASN A 42 -3.97 -9.35 -11.00
CA ASN A 42 -3.26 -10.42 -10.31
C ASN A 42 -2.07 -9.92 -9.49
N ALA A 43 -1.44 -8.80 -9.87
CA ALA A 43 -0.34 -8.23 -9.09
C ALA A 43 -0.88 -7.66 -7.77
N TRP A 44 -2.01 -6.95 -7.81
CA TRP A 44 -2.69 -6.50 -6.61
C TRP A 44 -3.12 -7.66 -5.70
N ALA A 45 -3.76 -8.69 -6.27
CA ALA A 45 -4.13 -9.88 -5.50
C ALA A 45 -2.91 -10.52 -4.85
N GLY A 46 -1.80 -10.66 -5.60
CA GLY A 46 -0.53 -11.18 -5.09
C GLY A 46 0.03 -10.38 -3.92
N ILE A 47 -0.10 -9.05 -3.93
CA ILE A 47 0.31 -8.19 -2.81
C ILE A 47 -0.53 -8.46 -1.57
N VAL A 48 -1.85 -8.57 -1.72
CA VAL A 48 -2.75 -8.85 -0.58
C VAL A 48 -2.48 -10.25 -0.01
N HIS A 49 -2.31 -11.25 -0.86
CA HIS A 49 -1.93 -12.60 -0.43
C HIS A 49 -0.57 -12.61 0.27
N GLY A 50 0.42 -11.91 -0.27
CA GLY A 50 1.75 -11.77 0.31
C GLY A 50 1.68 -11.11 1.69
N LEU A 51 0.94 -10.01 1.82
CA LEU A 51 0.73 -9.32 3.10
C LEU A 51 0.10 -10.25 4.13
N ALA A 52 -0.93 -10.99 3.74
CA ALA A 52 -1.60 -11.92 4.64
C ALA A 52 -0.72 -13.12 5.04
N GLY A 53 0.14 -13.59 4.13
CA GLY A 53 1.04 -14.73 4.36
C GLY A 53 2.25 -14.42 5.25
N HIS A 54 2.69 -13.16 5.32
CA HIS A 54 3.87 -12.77 6.11
C HIS A 54 3.54 -12.31 7.55
N ASN A 55 2.26 -12.10 7.89
CA ASN A 55 1.88 -11.70 9.24
C ASN A 55 1.78 -12.92 10.16
N GLN A 56 2.64 -12.98 11.18
CA GLN A 56 2.69 -14.09 12.14
C GLN A 56 1.88 -13.85 13.42
N HIS A 57 1.52 -12.59 13.71
CA HIS A 57 0.90 -12.21 14.98
C HIS A 57 -0.62 -12.09 14.89
N HIS A 58 -1.13 -11.70 13.73
CA HIS A 58 -2.56 -11.56 13.47
C HIS A 58 -2.93 -12.30 12.21
N CYS A 59 -4.04 -13.03 12.24
CA CYS A 59 -4.55 -13.76 11.11
C CYS A 59 -5.23 -12.78 10.13
N LEU A 60 -4.59 -12.60 8.97
CA LEU A 60 -5.08 -11.72 7.91
C LEU A 60 -5.73 -12.50 6.76
N LYS A 61 -6.04 -13.78 6.93
CA LYS A 61 -6.63 -14.63 5.87
C LYS A 61 -7.93 -14.05 5.31
N PHE A 62 -8.72 -13.38 6.15
CA PHE A 62 -9.92 -12.65 5.72
C PHE A 62 -9.66 -11.69 4.55
N LEU A 63 -8.49 -11.03 4.50
CA LEU A 63 -8.15 -10.10 3.41
C LEU A 63 -7.98 -10.80 2.05
N THR A 64 -7.74 -12.11 2.04
CA THR A 64 -7.46 -12.89 0.83
C THR A 64 -8.70 -13.35 0.08
N ASP A 65 -9.89 -13.14 0.65
CA ASP A 65 -11.15 -13.39 -0.05
C ASP A 65 -11.28 -12.46 -1.26
N SER A 66 -11.74 -12.97 -2.41
CA SER A 66 -11.84 -12.19 -3.65
C SER A 66 -12.66 -10.90 -3.47
N ARG A 67 -13.70 -10.94 -2.63
CA ARG A 67 -14.48 -9.75 -2.28
C ARG A 67 -13.64 -8.72 -1.51
N GLN A 68 -12.84 -9.15 -0.53
CA GLN A 68 -12.02 -8.24 0.26
C GLN A 68 -10.89 -7.64 -0.57
N ILE A 69 -10.27 -8.41 -1.48
CA ILE A 69 -9.25 -7.91 -2.41
C ILE A 69 -9.79 -6.73 -3.23
N VAL A 70 -11.02 -6.83 -3.75
CA VAL A 70 -11.68 -5.76 -4.51
C VAL A 70 -12.00 -4.57 -3.61
N LEU A 71 -12.52 -4.79 -2.40
CA LEU A 71 -12.85 -3.71 -1.47
C LEU A 71 -11.59 -2.97 -0.97
N LEU A 72 -10.50 -3.68 -0.70
CA LEU A 72 -9.20 -3.09 -0.36
C LEU A 72 -8.65 -2.26 -1.52
N HIS A 73 -8.76 -2.74 -2.77
CA HIS A 73 -8.37 -1.95 -3.93
C HIS A 73 -9.21 -0.67 -4.02
N ARG A 74 -10.54 -0.80 -3.91
CA ARG A 74 -11.44 0.36 -3.91
C ARG A 74 -11.11 1.35 -2.81
N ALA A 75 -10.83 0.88 -1.59
CA ALA A 75 -10.48 1.70 -0.43
C ALA A 75 -9.16 2.46 -0.61
N THR A 76 -8.18 1.84 -1.26
CA THR A 76 -6.81 2.33 -1.32
C THR A 76 -6.43 2.92 -2.68
N ARG A 77 -7.27 2.71 -3.69
CA ARG A 77 -7.00 2.93 -5.12
C ARG A 77 -5.69 2.27 -5.59
N GLY A 78 -5.30 1.16 -4.96
CA GLY A 78 -4.04 0.46 -5.25
C GLY A 78 -2.80 1.07 -4.60
N ASN A 79 -2.95 2.09 -3.75
CA ASN A 79 -1.83 2.73 -3.07
C ASN A 79 -1.36 1.92 -1.86
N LEU A 80 -0.09 1.51 -1.87
CA LEU A 80 0.48 0.65 -0.82
C LEU A 80 0.60 1.34 0.55
N ARG A 81 0.79 2.67 0.58
CA ARG A 81 0.85 3.42 1.84
C ARG A 81 -0.52 3.41 2.49
N THR A 82 -1.55 3.73 1.71
CA THR A 82 -2.95 3.70 2.16
C THR A 82 -3.38 2.31 2.60
N LEU A 83 -2.98 1.26 1.86
CA LEU A 83 -3.19 -0.14 2.25
C LEU A 83 -2.56 -0.45 3.61
N LYS A 84 -1.28 -0.12 3.79
CA LYS A 84 -0.57 -0.36 5.05
C LYS A 84 -1.25 0.36 6.21
N MET A 85 -1.59 1.64 6.04
CA MET A 85 -2.27 2.43 7.08
C MET A 85 -3.60 1.78 7.48
N LEU A 86 -4.44 1.43 6.51
CA LEU A 86 -5.73 0.79 6.76
C LEU A 86 -5.58 -0.56 7.49
N VAL A 87 -4.68 -1.42 7.04
CA VAL A 87 -4.48 -2.75 7.62
C VAL A 87 -3.90 -2.65 9.04
N VAL A 88 -2.94 -1.75 9.27
CA VAL A 88 -2.40 -1.52 10.61
C VAL A 88 -3.49 -1.05 11.56
N GLU A 89 -4.30 -0.07 11.15
CA GLU A 89 -5.39 0.45 11.98
C GLU A 89 -6.42 -0.64 12.30
N ALA A 90 -6.82 -1.43 11.31
CA ALA A 90 -7.72 -2.56 11.52
C ALA A 90 -7.12 -3.62 12.48
N ILE A 91 -5.82 -3.90 12.39
CA ILE A 91 -5.12 -4.79 13.33
C ILE A 91 -5.16 -4.23 14.75
N LEU A 92 -4.90 -2.92 14.91
CA LEU A 92 -4.95 -2.28 16.23
C LEU A 92 -6.34 -2.37 16.86
N ILE A 93 -7.40 -2.17 16.07
CA ILE A 93 -8.80 -2.30 16.53
C ILE A 93 -9.12 -3.75 16.94
N ALA A 94 -8.68 -4.73 16.14
CA ALA A 94 -8.85 -6.15 16.48
C ALA A 94 -8.12 -6.49 17.78
N ALA A 95 -6.87 -6.02 17.93
CA ALA A 95 -6.04 -6.23 19.11
C ALA A 95 -6.63 -5.56 20.36
N ASP A 96 -7.18 -4.35 20.25
CA ASP A 96 -7.89 -3.66 21.35
C ASP A 96 -9.12 -4.45 21.81
N SER A 97 -9.77 -5.15 20.88
CA SER A 97 -10.85 -6.10 21.16
C SER A 97 -10.36 -7.49 21.61
N SER A 98 -9.07 -7.66 21.89
CA SER A 98 -8.43 -8.95 22.24
C SER A 98 -8.64 -10.06 21.19
N ARG A 99 -8.83 -9.69 19.91
CA ARG A 99 -9.00 -10.63 18.79
C ARG A 99 -7.73 -10.69 17.94
N SER A 100 -7.32 -11.90 17.57
CA SER A 100 -6.22 -12.15 16.65
C SER A 100 -6.65 -12.20 15.18
N ASP A 101 -7.94 -12.38 14.92
CA ASP A 101 -8.52 -12.51 13.59
C ASP A 101 -9.17 -11.19 13.16
N LEU A 102 -8.81 -10.73 11.96
CA LEU A 102 -9.39 -9.54 11.36
C LEU A 102 -10.77 -9.84 10.77
N CYS A 103 -11.73 -8.93 10.90
CA CYS A 103 -13.02 -9.02 10.21
C CYS A 103 -13.43 -7.71 9.52
N ALA A 104 -14.59 -7.75 8.85
CA ALA A 104 -15.12 -6.58 8.13
C ALA A 104 -15.36 -5.36 9.03
N ALA A 105 -15.73 -5.58 10.30
CA ALA A 105 -15.97 -4.49 11.25
C ALA A 105 -14.68 -3.72 11.58
N ASP A 106 -13.55 -4.44 11.67
CA ASP A 106 -12.23 -3.83 11.92
C ASP A 106 -11.80 -2.96 10.74
N LEU A 107 -11.98 -3.44 9.51
CA LEU A 107 -11.71 -2.66 8.30
C LEU A 107 -12.64 -1.45 8.18
N ARG A 108 -13.92 -1.60 8.54
CA ARG A 108 -14.88 -0.49 8.54
C ARG A 108 -14.45 0.61 9.48
N SER A 109 -14.15 0.27 10.73
CA SER A 109 -13.69 1.24 11.74
C SER A 109 -12.32 1.82 11.39
N GLY A 110 -11.39 0.97 10.95
CA GLY A 110 -10.04 1.38 10.55
C GLY A 110 -10.03 2.31 9.35
N PHE A 111 -10.93 2.12 8.39
CA PHE A 111 -11.11 3.08 7.29
C PHE A 111 -11.50 4.47 7.81
N GLY A 112 -12.43 4.53 8.77
CA GLY A 112 -12.88 5.78 9.37
C GLY A 112 -11.79 6.52 10.13
N LEU A 113 -10.84 5.81 10.73
CA LEU A 113 -9.74 6.41 11.49
C LEU A 113 -8.53 6.73 10.61
N ALA A 114 -8.15 5.82 9.72
CA ALA A 114 -6.92 5.94 8.95
C ALA A 114 -7.08 6.75 7.67
N LEU A 115 -8.26 6.71 7.03
CA LEU A 115 -8.45 7.19 5.65
C LEU A 115 -9.47 8.33 5.51
N ASN A 116 -10.26 8.63 6.54
CA ASN A 116 -11.18 9.77 6.48
C ASN A 116 -10.42 11.08 6.22
N GLY A 117 -10.84 11.82 5.19
CA GLY A 117 -10.19 13.07 4.76
C GLY A 117 -8.92 12.88 3.92
N LEU A 118 -8.38 11.67 3.83
CA LEU A 118 -7.24 11.32 2.95
C LEU A 118 -7.71 10.82 1.58
N VAL A 119 -8.85 10.15 1.54
CA VAL A 119 -9.45 9.63 0.30
C VAL A 119 -10.85 10.18 0.12
N ASP A 120 -11.16 10.55 -1.12
CA ASP A 120 -12.51 10.98 -1.52
C ASP A 120 -13.29 9.78 -2.08
N ILE A 121 -13.61 8.84 -1.18
CA ILE A 121 -14.47 7.68 -1.45
C ILE A 121 -15.27 7.34 -0.19
N ALA A 122 -16.47 6.80 -0.39
CA ALA A 122 -17.24 6.22 0.70
C ALA A 122 -16.56 4.93 1.23
N ASN A 123 -16.67 4.70 2.53
CA ASN A 123 -16.18 3.48 3.20
C ASN A 123 -16.77 2.23 2.52
N PRO A 124 -15.96 1.37 1.88
CA PRO A 124 -16.48 0.22 1.13
C PRO A 124 -17.13 -0.86 2.00
N TRP A 125 -16.89 -0.84 3.31
CA TRP A 125 -17.50 -1.75 4.28
C TRP A 125 -18.69 -1.11 5.03
N GLY A 126 -18.97 0.17 4.80
CA GLY A 126 -20.15 0.88 5.30
C GLY A 126 -21.36 0.61 4.41
N ALA A 127 -22.01 -0.53 4.65
CA ALA A 127 -23.42 -0.74 4.36
C ALA A 127 -24.15 -0.84 5.71
#